data_AF-A0A9W7LAR9-F1
#
_entry.id   AF-A0A9W7LAR9-F1
#
_cell.length_a   1.000
_cell.length_b   1.000
_cell.length_c   1.000
_cell.angle_alpha   90.00
_cell.angle_beta   90.00
_cell.angle_gamma   90.00
#
_symmetry.space_group_name_H-M   'P 1'
#
loop_
_entity.id
_entity.type
_entity.pdbx_description
1 polymer ?
#
loop_
_entity_poly.entity_id
_entity_poly.type
_entity_poly.pdbx_seq_one_letter_code
_entity_poly.pdbx_strand_id
1 'polypeptide(L)'
;MGGMELPKGLREGTVDWVTGNVQEWSSMLGHSSGENVEEVNKGVRKYLSETKEVQGAVVTLGVDGVVMHSPDGSSFPIPVPIKCSPVDPTGAGDCWRGAFGGGVARGMTNKDAARWGNAAAAVSTERVGAWTPGREEVEIRMRGGIGVRGGGGRGEFMGGFGSRLNSMKDRRELTEHGDDLVGWIRRMGECGGVDLIDFNSPQHVGEGTDLELVKREMDKAGLKAGAVCLRYPKTMIRGAMTNPDPELRSEAVRLTKDACRIAKVLGCTEVVVWSAYDGYDYTLACDYGDLWDRVVSGFKEVCDEHPDVKVSLEYKPTDENTRFFIVPSTGAALNLCRDVDRDNFGLTLDFGHCLMAGENPAQSAFMAAREGKLFGIQLNDGYSRLAAEDGMMFGSVHPLMALEFVLVLRQFNYQGHVYFDTFPHNEDPKLEAERNVEVFKRMWEWGREMEERGIEGAKRNMDVMKVMKIVDEVMYGKGG
;
A
#
# COMPACT_ATOMS: atom_id res chain seq x y z
N MET A 1 12.01 43.53 -30.95
CA MET A 1 11.94 42.10 -31.32
C MET A 1 10.46 41.75 -31.34
N GLY A 2 9.94 41.36 -32.50
CA GLY A 2 8.50 41.20 -32.71
C GLY A 2 7.94 40.06 -31.88
N GLY A 3 7.03 40.38 -30.95
CA GLY A 3 6.25 39.37 -30.25
C GLY A 3 5.37 38.65 -31.26
N MET A 4 5.52 37.33 -31.33
CA MET A 4 4.64 36.49 -32.13
C MET A 4 3.23 36.63 -31.56
N GLU A 5 2.28 37.12 -32.37
CA GLU A 5 0.88 37.17 -31.95
C GLU A 5 0.35 35.75 -31.79
N LEU A 6 -0.18 35.45 -30.60
CA LEU A 6 -0.81 34.17 -30.30
C LEU A 6 -1.99 33.89 -31.25
N PRO A 7 -2.28 32.60 -31.55
CA PRO A 7 -3.38 32.21 -32.40
C PRO A 7 -4.70 32.89 -32.02
N LYS A 8 -5.40 33.43 -33.01
CA LYS A 8 -6.63 34.24 -32.84
C LYS A 8 -7.70 33.57 -31.98
N GLY A 9 -7.80 32.23 -32.02
CA GLY A 9 -8.76 31.45 -31.22
C GLY A 9 -8.53 31.50 -29.70
N LEU A 10 -7.33 31.83 -29.23
CA LEU A 10 -7.05 32.05 -27.81
C LEU A 10 -7.56 33.40 -27.29
N ARG A 11 -8.00 34.30 -28.18
CA ARG A 11 -8.42 35.69 -27.87
C ARG A 11 -9.93 35.93 -27.92
N GLU A 12 -10.72 34.90 -28.21
CA GLU A 12 -12.17 35.03 -28.44
C GLU A 12 -13.01 34.39 -27.32
N GLY A 13 -12.41 34.06 -26.16
CA GLY A 13 -13.13 33.49 -25.01
C GLY A 13 -13.72 32.10 -25.25
N THR A 14 -13.22 31.36 -26.24
CA THR A 14 -13.70 30.02 -26.62
C THR A 14 -12.93 28.87 -25.96
N VAL A 15 -11.91 29.18 -25.15
CA VAL A 15 -11.00 28.22 -24.52
C VAL A 15 -10.90 28.48 -23.02
N ASP A 16 -11.25 27.49 -22.20
CA ASP A 16 -11.10 27.60 -20.74
C ASP A 16 -9.66 27.39 -20.27
N TRP A 17 -8.95 26.41 -20.85
CA TRP A 17 -7.61 26.00 -20.41
C TRP A 17 -6.65 25.86 -21.60
N VAL A 18 -5.44 26.40 -21.45
CA VAL A 18 -4.36 26.26 -22.46
C VAL A 18 -3.31 25.29 -21.93
N THR A 19 -2.94 24.28 -22.72
CA THR A 19 -1.94 23.27 -22.29
C THR A 19 -0.81 23.16 -23.29
N GLY A 20 0.42 22.98 -22.78
CA GLY A 20 1.59 22.74 -23.61
C GLY A 20 2.76 22.19 -22.81
N ASN A 21 3.70 21.56 -23.49
CA ASN A 21 4.99 21.18 -22.90
C ASN A 21 5.94 22.39 -22.84
N VAL A 22 7.11 22.18 -22.21
CA VAL A 22 8.12 23.22 -22.01
C VAL A 22 8.59 23.82 -23.35
N GLN A 23 8.81 23.00 -24.38
CA GLN A 23 9.25 23.46 -25.70
C GLN A 23 8.16 24.26 -26.45
N GLU A 24 6.91 23.81 -26.37
CA GLU A 24 5.75 24.48 -26.97
C GLU A 24 5.54 25.85 -26.35
N TRP A 25 5.54 25.95 -25.01
CA TRP A 25 5.41 27.22 -24.31
C TRP A 25 6.59 28.16 -24.57
N SER A 26 7.83 27.65 -24.56
CA SER A 26 9.01 28.46 -24.87
C SER A 26 8.89 29.10 -26.27
N SER A 27 8.42 28.31 -27.23
CA SER A 27 8.18 28.77 -28.61
C SER A 27 7.07 29.83 -28.68
N MET A 28 5.94 29.61 -28.00
CA MET A 28 4.83 30.57 -27.96
C MET A 28 5.20 31.90 -27.27
N LEU A 29 6.09 31.84 -26.27
CA LEU A 29 6.53 33.00 -25.51
C LEU A 29 7.71 33.74 -26.17
N GLY A 30 8.17 33.29 -27.35
CA GLY A 30 9.23 33.95 -28.11
C GLY A 30 10.62 33.90 -27.46
N HIS A 31 10.88 32.88 -26.62
CA HIS A 31 12.20 32.69 -26.02
C HIS A 31 13.11 31.93 -27.00
N SER A 32 14.35 32.38 -27.17
CA SER A 32 15.37 31.64 -27.92
C SER A 32 15.81 30.43 -27.10
N SER A 33 15.65 29.23 -27.68
CA SER A 33 15.95 27.89 -27.14
C SER A 33 16.91 27.86 -25.93
N GLY A 34 16.33 27.67 -24.75
CA GLY A 34 16.99 27.40 -23.47
C GLY A 34 15.96 26.81 -22.51
N GLU A 35 16.13 25.54 -22.15
CA GLU A 35 15.13 24.67 -21.49
C GLU A 35 14.98 24.95 -19.99
N ASN A 36 14.61 26.16 -19.60
CA ASN A 36 14.36 26.45 -18.19
C ASN A 36 12.86 26.43 -17.86
N VAL A 37 12.43 25.37 -17.17
CA VAL A 37 11.06 25.20 -16.66
C VAL A 37 10.61 26.41 -15.82
N GLU A 38 11.51 27.03 -15.07
CA GLU A 38 11.20 28.19 -14.23
C GLU A 38 10.90 29.44 -15.07
N GLU A 39 11.66 29.68 -16.13
CA GLU A 39 11.44 30.79 -17.05
C GLU A 39 10.13 30.61 -17.83
N VAL A 40 9.86 29.39 -18.29
CA VAL A 40 8.60 29.04 -18.97
C VAL A 40 7.42 29.30 -18.03
N ASN A 41 7.47 28.78 -16.80
CA ASN A 41 6.42 29.02 -15.80
C ASN A 41 6.22 30.52 -15.50
N LYS A 42 7.30 31.30 -15.46
CA LYS A 42 7.23 32.76 -15.29
C LYS A 42 6.56 33.44 -16.49
N GLY A 43 6.90 33.04 -17.70
CA GLY A 43 6.29 33.56 -18.93
C GLY A 43 4.81 33.20 -19.05
N VAL A 44 4.42 31.98 -18.65
CA VAL A 44 3.01 31.54 -18.60
C VAL A 44 2.19 32.38 -17.62
N ARG A 45 2.72 32.65 -16.41
CA ARG A 45 2.05 33.54 -15.45
C ARG A 45 1.86 34.96 -16.01
N LYS A 46 2.88 35.50 -16.67
CA LYS A 46 2.79 36.81 -17.32
C LYS A 46 1.70 36.81 -18.40
N TYR A 47 1.68 35.80 -19.26
CA TYR A 47 0.66 35.62 -20.29
C TYR A 47 -0.76 35.63 -19.72
N LEU A 48 -1.00 34.85 -18.65
CA LEU A 48 -2.31 34.79 -17.99
C LEU A 48 -2.74 36.14 -17.41
N SER A 49 -1.79 36.90 -16.84
CA SER A 49 -2.07 38.22 -16.26
C SER A 49 -2.49 39.27 -17.31
N GLU A 50 -2.00 39.13 -18.54
CA GLU A 50 -2.26 40.04 -19.66
C GLU A 50 -3.54 39.66 -20.43
N THR A 51 -3.86 38.37 -20.51
CA THR A 51 -4.95 37.88 -21.36
C THR A 51 -6.28 37.82 -20.61
N LYS A 52 -6.31 37.37 -19.34
CA LYS A 52 -7.52 37.24 -18.47
C LYS A 52 -8.76 36.54 -19.08
N GLU A 53 -8.70 36.05 -20.31
CA GLU A 53 -9.81 35.45 -21.06
C GLU A 53 -9.88 33.91 -20.90
N VAL A 54 -8.91 33.31 -20.21
CA VAL A 54 -8.86 31.86 -19.92
C VAL A 54 -8.92 31.60 -18.41
N GLN A 55 -9.46 30.46 -18.00
CA GLN A 55 -9.50 30.02 -16.60
C GLN A 55 -8.12 29.62 -16.05
N GLY A 56 -7.20 29.20 -16.94
CA GLY A 56 -5.82 28.91 -16.56
C GLY A 56 -4.97 28.31 -17.67
N ALA A 57 -3.71 28.02 -17.33
CA ALA A 57 -2.74 27.42 -18.24
C ALA A 57 -1.98 26.27 -17.57
N VAL A 58 -1.57 25.28 -18.36
CA VAL A 58 -0.89 24.06 -17.89
C VAL A 58 0.44 23.89 -18.63
N VAL A 59 1.51 23.69 -17.87
CA VAL A 59 2.83 23.31 -18.37
C VAL A 59 3.08 21.84 -18.02
N THR A 60 3.24 20.99 -19.03
CA THR A 60 3.52 19.56 -18.80
C THR A 60 5.02 19.31 -18.65
N LEU A 61 5.40 18.51 -17.65
CA LEU A 61 6.79 18.23 -17.25
C LEU A 61 7.18 16.75 -17.44
N GLY A 62 6.45 16.02 -18.30
CA GLY A 62 6.69 14.59 -18.53
C GLY A 62 6.41 13.75 -17.27
N VAL A 63 7.39 12.95 -16.85
CA VAL A 63 7.26 12.04 -15.68
C VAL A 63 7.08 12.78 -14.34
N ASP A 64 7.39 14.07 -14.30
CA ASP A 64 7.21 14.91 -13.12
C ASP A 64 5.80 15.52 -13.02
N GLY A 65 4.93 15.25 -14.00
CA GLY A 65 3.53 15.67 -13.99
C GLY A 65 3.31 17.01 -14.69
N VAL A 66 2.58 17.92 -14.04
CA VAL A 66 2.22 19.23 -14.61
C VAL A 66 2.33 20.35 -13.59
N VAL A 67 2.43 21.58 -14.08
CA VAL A 67 2.20 22.80 -13.29
C VAL A 67 0.99 23.51 -13.86
N MET A 68 -0.01 23.72 -13.01
CA MET A 68 -1.18 24.54 -13.34
C MET A 68 -0.96 25.97 -12.89
N HIS A 69 -1.38 26.94 -13.69
CA HIS A 69 -1.30 28.36 -13.42
C HIS A 69 -2.67 29.00 -13.56
N SER A 70 -2.98 29.92 -12.65
CA SER A 70 -4.25 30.65 -12.63
C SER A 70 -4.04 32.15 -12.88
N PRO A 71 -5.07 32.87 -13.39
CA PRO A 71 -5.00 34.31 -13.66
C PRO A 71 -4.72 35.20 -12.45
N ASP A 72 -4.96 34.70 -11.22
CA ASP A 72 -4.64 35.37 -9.96
C ASP A 72 -3.14 35.32 -9.61
N GLY A 73 -2.34 34.64 -10.44
CA GLY A 73 -0.90 34.49 -10.26
C GLY A 73 -0.48 33.25 -9.48
N SER A 74 -1.42 32.44 -9.00
CA SER A 74 -1.12 31.19 -8.30
C SER A 74 -0.62 30.10 -9.26
N SER A 75 0.27 29.25 -8.76
CA SER A 75 0.82 28.10 -9.48
C SER A 75 0.77 26.85 -8.60
N PHE A 76 0.33 25.73 -9.15
CA PHE A 76 0.18 24.47 -8.42
C PHE A 76 0.91 23.35 -9.17
N PRO A 77 2.03 22.81 -8.64
CA PRO A 77 2.60 21.58 -9.16
C PRO A 77 1.70 20.41 -8.79
N ILE A 78 1.43 19.56 -9.77
CA ILE A 78 0.67 18.33 -9.63
C ILE A 78 1.54 17.20 -10.15
N PRO A 79 2.20 16.43 -9.27
CA PRO A 79 3.03 15.31 -9.70
C PRO A 79 2.18 14.18 -10.29
N VAL A 80 2.82 13.29 -11.04
CA VAL A 80 2.18 12.02 -11.41
C VAL A 80 1.93 11.23 -10.11
N PRO A 81 0.70 10.73 -9.85
CA PRO A 81 0.38 10.09 -8.57
C PRO A 81 1.26 8.87 -8.26
N ILE A 82 1.65 8.12 -9.29
CA ILE A 82 2.70 7.09 -9.21
C ILE A 82 3.64 7.27 -10.40
N LYS A 83 4.95 7.34 -10.15
CA LYS A 83 5.97 7.46 -11.21
C LYS A 83 5.80 6.33 -12.23
N CYS A 84 5.93 6.68 -13.51
CA CYS A 84 5.91 5.73 -14.61
C CYS A 84 7.29 5.62 -15.26
N SER A 85 7.49 4.55 -16.01
CA SER A 85 8.64 4.37 -16.92
C SER A 85 8.11 4.44 -18.36
N PRO A 86 8.13 5.62 -19.00
CA PRO A 86 7.60 5.80 -20.35
C PRO A 86 8.32 4.90 -21.37
N VAL A 87 7.54 4.19 -22.18
CA VAL A 87 8.00 3.41 -23.33
C VAL A 87 7.91 4.26 -24.60
N ASP A 88 6.78 4.97 -24.79
CA ASP A 88 6.55 5.84 -25.94
C ASP A 88 5.66 7.03 -25.51
N PRO A 89 6.12 8.29 -25.64
CA PRO A 89 5.34 9.46 -25.26
C PRO A 89 4.24 9.83 -26.27
N THR A 90 4.14 9.13 -27.41
CA THR A 90 3.19 9.44 -28.48
C THR A 90 1.75 9.47 -27.96
N GLY A 91 1.06 10.60 -28.13
CA GLY A 91 -0.34 10.78 -27.72
C GLY A 91 -0.55 11.10 -26.22
N ALA A 92 0.49 11.19 -25.41
CA ALA A 92 0.37 11.47 -23.97
C ALA A 92 -0.35 12.78 -23.66
N GLY A 93 -0.06 13.84 -24.41
CA GLY A 93 -0.70 15.15 -24.25
C GLY A 93 -2.19 15.12 -24.58
N ASP A 94 -2.60 14.40 -25.63
CA ASP A 94 -4.01 14.27 -26.01
C ASP A 94 -4.78 13.40 -25.01
N CYS A 95 -4.15 12.33 -24.54
CA CYS A 95 -4.69 11.52 -23.45
C CYS A 95 -4.89 12.36 -22.18
N TRP A 96 -3.90 13.18 -21.80
CA TRP A 96 -3.99 14.09 -20.67
C TRP A 96 -5.16 15.06 -20.82
N ARG A 97 -5.27 15.74 -21.97
CA ARG A 97 -6.33 16.72 -22.27
C ARG A 97 -7.72 16.09 -22.22
N GLY A 98 -7.88 14.90 -22.84
CA GLY A 98 -9.15 14.18 -22.82
C GLY A 98 -9.57 13.74 -21.42
N ALA A 99 -8.62 13.24 -20.63
CA ALA A 99 -8.85 12.83 -19.25
C ALA A 99 -9.16 14.04 -18.33
N PHE A 100 -8.41 15.14 -18.46
CA PHE A 100 -8.64 16.38 -17.73
C PHE A 100 -10.01 16.98 -18.06
N GLY A 101 -10.31 17.21 -19.34
CA GLY A 101 -11.59 17.77 -19.78
C GLY A 101 -12.76 16.89 -19.38
N GLY A 102 -12.62 15.57 -19.50
CA GLY A 102 -13.62 14.61 -19.02
C GLY A 102 -13.78 14.58 -17.50
N GLY A 103 -12.75 14.92 -16.73
CA GLY A 103 -12.83 15.08 -15.26
C GLY A 103 -13.60 16.34 -14.89
N VAL A 104 -13.24 17.47 -15.49
CA VAL A 104 -13.93 18.77 -15.30
C VAL A 104 -15.42 18.66 -15.66
N ALA A 105 -15.74 18.04 -16.80
CA ALA A 105 -17.13 17.83 -17.23
C ALA A 105 -17.96 16.95 -16.26
N ARG A 106 -17.30 16.14 -15.42
CA ARG A 106 -17.92 15.31 -14.38
C ARG A 106 -18.00 16.01 -13.01
N GLY A 107 -17.60 17.28 -12.93
CA GLY A 107 -17.63 18.07 -11.69
C GLY A 107 -16.43 17.86 -10.76
N MET A 108 -15.32 17.29 -11.25
CA MET A 108 -14.07 17.26 -10.48
C MET A 108 -13.52 18.68 -10.29
N THR A 109 -12.79 18.90 -9.19
CA THR A 109 -11.98 20.12 -9.08
C THR A 109 -10.90 20.12 -10.16
N ASN A 110 -10.43 21.29 -10.59
CA ASN A 110 -9.36 21.39 -11.59
C ASN A 110 -8.10 20.62 -11.16
N LYS A 111 -7.80 20.62 -9.86
CA LYS A 111 -6.66 19.88 -9.29
C LYS A 111 -6.86 18.36 -9.40
N ASP A 112 -8.04 17.85 -9.09
CA ASP A 112 -8.35 16.42 -9.17
C ASP A 112 -8.43 15.96 -10.63
N ALA A 113 -9.02 16.77 -11.50
CA ALA A 113 -9.05 16.51 -12.94
C ALA A 113 -7.63 16.46 -13.53
N ALA A 114 -6.71 17.33 -13.07
CA ALA A 114 -5.33 17.32 -13.53
C ALA A 114 -4.53 16.13 -12.96
N ARG A 115 -4.79 15.72 -11.72
CA ARG A 115 -4.26 14.45 -11.18
C ARG A 115 -4.74 13.26 -12.02
N TRP A 116 -6.03 13.24 -12.38
CA TRP A 116 -6.61 12.23 -13.26
C TRP A 116 -5.96 12.24 -14.66
N GLY A 117 -5.74 13.43 -15.22
CA GLY A 117 -4.99 13.63 -16.46
C GLY A 117 -3.58 13.06 -16.40
N ASN A 118 -2.84 13.33 -15.32
CA ASN A 118 -1.49 12.80 -15.11
C ASN A 118 -1.49 11.27 -15.06
N ALA A 119 -2.46 10.68 -14.33
CA ALA A 119 -2.59 9.24 -14.24
C ALA A 119 -2.88 8.61 -15.61
N ALA A 120 -3.82 9.18 -16.37
CA ALA A 120 -4.16 8.69 -17.71
C ALA A 120 -2.99 8.80 -18.69
N ALA A 121 -2.33 9.96 -18.73
CA ALA A 121 -1.17 10.17 -19.59
C ALA A 121 -0.04 9.20 -19.23
N ALA A 122 0.25 9.01 -17.95
CA ALA A 122 1.28 8.10 -17.49
C ALA A 122 1.00 6.64 -17.88
N VAL A 123 -0.26 6.17 -17.82
CA VAL A 123 -0.64 4.83 -18.31
C VAL A 123 -0.50 4.74 -19.83
N SER A 124 -0.90 5.79 -20.56
CA SER A 124 -0.75 5.83 -22.02
C SER A 124 0.72 5.70 -22.44
N THR A 125 1.64 6.37 -21.74
CA THR A 125 3.06 6.39 -22.12
C THR A 125 3.78 5.06 -21.93
N GLU A 126 3.20 4.12 -21.18
CA GLU A 126 3.80 2.81 -20.90
C GLU A 126 3.56 1.80 -22.02
N ARG A 127 3.01 2.23 -23.16
CA ARG A 127 2.71 1.41 -24.34
C ARG A 127 3.20 2.10 -25.60
N VAL A 128 3.50 1.33 -26.63
CA VAL A 128 3.92 1.86 -27.94
C VAL A 128 2.71 2.44 -28.69
N GLY A 129 2.86 3.64 -29.22
CA GLY A 129 1.86 4.37 -29.99
C GLY A 129 0.87 5.18 -29.16
N ALA A 130 0.04 5.97 -29.85
CA ALA A 130 -1.05 6.70 -29.21
C ALA A 130 -2.11 5.73 -28.69
N TRP A 131 -2.40 5.82 -27.39
CA TRP A 131 -3.30 4.91 -26.71
C TRP A 131 -4.25 5.64 -25.76
N THR A 132 -5.37 5.01 -25.39
CA THR A 132 -6.33 5.57 -24.45
C THR A 132 -6.61 4.57 -23.32
N PRO A 133 -6.29 4.91 -22.06
CA PRO A 133 -6.52 4.05 -20.92
C PRO A 133 -7.99 3.86 -20.59
N GLY A 134 -8.31 2.66 -20.14
CA GLY A 134 -9.57 2.37 -19.47
C GLY A 134 -9.63 3.05 -18.11
N ARG A 135 -10.84 3.34 -17.64
CA ARG A 135 -11.06 4.00 -16.34
C ARG A 135 -10.35 3.29 -15.19
N GLU A 136 -10.41 1.97 -15.15
CA GLU A 136 -9.79 1.16 -14.09
C GLU A 136 -8.28 1.36 -14.01
N GLU A 137 -7.57 1.42 -15.13
CA GLU A 137 -6.12 1.63 -15.14
C GLU A 137 -5.74 3.03 -14.64
N VAL A 138 -6.56 4.04 -14.99
CA VAL A 138 -6.40 5.40 -14.45
C VAL A 138 -6.68 5.42 -12.95
N GLU A 139 -7.70 4.71 -12.47
CA GLU A 139 -8.00 4.60 -11.04
C GLU A 139 -6.88 3.91 -10.26
N ILE A 140 -6.32 2.82 -10.78
CA ILE A 140 -5.16 2.14 -10.19
C ILE A 140 -3.99 3.11 -10.09
N ARG A 141 -3.70 3.86 -11.16
CA ARG A 141 -2.63 4.84 -11.17
C ARG A 141 -2.89 6.02 -10.24
N MET A 142 -4.14 6.44 -10.07
CA MET A 142 -4.51 7.55 -9.18
C MET A 142 -4.32 7.22 -7.70
N ARG A 143 -4.54 5.97 -7.32
CA ARG A 143 -4.67 5.56 -5.92
C ARG A 143 -3.35 5.08 -5.32
N GLY A 144 -2.23 5.75 -5.68
CA GLY A 144 -0.90 5.46 -5.19
C GLY A 144 -0.84 5.31 -3.67
N GLY A 145 -1.10 4.10 -3.17
CA GLY A 145 -0.80 3.69 -1.82
C GLY A 145 0.71 3.56 -1.74
N ILE A 146 1.30 4.18 -0.72
CA ILE A 146 2.71 4.01 -0.40
C ILE A 146 2.91 2.49 -0.20
N GLY A 147 3.48 1.80 -1.19
CA GLY A 147 3.55 0.32 -1.24
C GLY A 147 3.33 -0.26 -2.64
N VAL A 148 2.67 0.49 -3.54
CA VAL A 148 2.53 0.17 -4.96
C VAL A 148 3.55 0.98 -5.76
N ARG A 149 4.65 0.34 -6.18
CA ARG A 149 5.56 0.98 -7.14
C ARG A 149 4.92 0.91 -8.52
N GLY A 150 4.59 2.06 -9.08
CA GLY A 150 4.20 2.18 -10.48
C GLY A 150 5.41 1.88 -11.34
N GLY A 151 5.22 0.95 -12.25
CA GLY A 151 6.20 0.54 -13.23
C GLY A 151 5.53 -0.54 -14.06
N GLY A 152 5.28 -0.23 -15.33
CA GLY A 152 4.98 -1.24 -16.32
C GLY A 152 6.04 -2.34 -16.26
N GLY A 153 5.63 -3.47 -15.70
CA GLY A 153 6.48 -4.63 -15.47
C GLY A 153 5.77 -5.57 -14.52
N ARG A 154 5.06 -6.55 -15.06
CA ARG A 154 4.65 -7.79 -14.37
C ARG A 154 5.89 -8.65 -14.03
N GLY A 155 6.92 -8.00 -13.49
CA GLY A 155 8.26 -8.53 -13.29
C GLY A 155 8.40 -9.27 -11.96
N GLU A 156 9.65 -9.55 -11.60
CA GLU A 156 10.00 -10.23 -10.35
C GLU A 156 9.55 -9.41 -9.12
N PHE A 157 9.22 -10.11 -8.05
CA PHE A 157 8.94 -9.49 -6.76
C PHE A 157 10.24 -9.01 -6.11
N MET A 158 10.31 -7.71 -5.80
CA MET A 158 11.47 -7.01 -5.23
C MET A 158 11.23 -6.55 -3.78
N GLY A 159 10.07 -6.86 -3.20
CA GLY A 159 9.79 -6.59 -1.80
C GLY A 159 10.58 -7.52 -0.86
N GLY A 160 10.55 -7.19 0.43
CA GLY A 160 11.27 -7.94 1.46
C GLY A 160 10.39 -8.96 2.16
N PHE A 161 11.02 -10.04 2.63
CA PHE A 161 10.38 -11.11 3.39
C PHE A 161 10.81 -11.07 4.86
N GLY A 162 9.84 -11.06 5.76
CA GLY A 162 10.02 -11.26 7.20
C GLY A 162 9.37 -12.56 7.66
N SER A 163 9.81 -13.07 8.81
CA SER A 163 9.17 -14.19 9.50
C SER A 163 9.06 -13.90 10.99
N ARG A 164 8.18 -14.62 11.68
CA ARG A 164 7.90 -14.42 13.10
C ARG A 164 9.13 -14.64 13.97
N LEU A 165 9.68 -13.56 14.52
CA LEU A 165 10.87 -13.61 15.38
C LEU A 165 10.65 -14.49 16.62
N ASN A 166 9.44 -14.49 17.17
CA ASN A 166 9.09 -15.33 18.32
C ASN A 166 9.23 -16.84 18.02
N SER A 167 9.18 -17.25 16.77
CA SER A 167 9.36 -18.66 16.38
C SER A 167 10.82 -19.11 16.52
N MET A 168 11.77 -18.17 16.57
CA MET A 168 13.20 -18.46 16.76
C MET A 168 13.55 -18.96 18.16
N LYS A 169 12.61 -18.90 19.12
CA LYS A 169 12.74 -19.52 20.45
C LYS A 169 12.41 -21.01 20.45
N ASP A 170 11.69 -21.52 19.45
CA ASP A 170 11.23 -22.90 19.42
C ASP A 170 12.32 -23.85 18.88
N ARG A 171 12.19 -25.16 19.13
CA ARG A 171 13.17 -26.19 18.71
C ARG A 171 14.62 -25.81 19.03
N ARG A 172 14.90 -25.53 20.30
CA ARG A 172 16.19 -25.04 20.82
C ARG A 172 17.36 -25.99 20.54
N GLU A 173 17.09 -27.29 20.39
CA GLU A 173 18.07 -28.30 20.02
C GLU A 173 18.63 -28.14 18.60
N LEU A 174 18.02 -27.28 17.77
CA LEU A 174 18.45 -27.01 16.39
C LEU A 174 19.33 -25.76 16.26
N THR A 175 19.66 -25.06 17.35
CA THR A 175 20.46 -23.84 17.31
C THR A 175 21.40 -23.71 18.50
N GLU A 176 22.56 -23.09 18.27
CA GLU A 176 23.54 -22.78 19.31
C GLU A 176 23.43 -21.33 19.82
N HIS A 177 22.58 -20.50 19.20
CA HIS A 177 22.40 -19.08 19.58
C HIS A 177 21.77 -18.95 20.98
N GLY A 178 21.80 -17.76 21.59
CA GLY A 178 21.11 -17.51 22.86
C GLY A 178 19.58 -17.64 22.76
N ASP A 179 18.91 -17.80 23.91
CA ASP A 179 17.45 -17.65 24.01
C ASP A 179 17.08 -16.25 24.50
N ASP A 180 17.49 -15.28 23.70
CA ASP A 180 17.27 -13.85 23.92
C ASP A 180 17.13 -13.14 22.56
N LEU A 181 16.79 -11.86 22.59
CA LEU A 181 16.58 -11.07 21.37
C LEU A 181 17.76 -11.14 20.40
N VAL A 182 19.00 -11.09 20.89
CA VAL A 182 20.20 -11.12 20.04
C VAL A 182 20.36 -12.50 19.40
N GLY A 183 20.15 -13.57 20.17
CA GLY A 183 20.17 -14.94 19.67
C GLY A 183 19.08 -15.19 18.63
N TRP A 184 17.88 -14.67 18.85
CA TRP A 184 16.77 -14.78 17.90
C TRP A 184 17.03 -14.00 16.60
N ILE A 185 17.59 -12.78 16.68
CA ILE A 185 18.01 -12.00 15.49
C ILE A 185 19.04 -12.79 14.68
N ARG A 186 20.06 -13.36 15.34
CA ARG A 186 21.11 -14.13 14.67
C ARG A 186 20.56 -15.39 14.00
N ARG A 187 19.66 -16.12 14.69
CA ARG A 187 18.99 -17.29 14.11
C ARG A 187 18.12 -16.92 12.91
N MET A 188 17.40 -15.80 12.99
CA MET A 188 16.63 -15.29 11.85
C MET A 188 17.54 -14.97 10.64
N GLY A 189 18.73 -14.43 10.87
CA GLY A 189 19.72 -14.15 9.82
C GLY A 189 20.24 -15.39 9.09
N GLU A 190 20.02 -16.58 9.63
CA GLU A 190 20.37 -17.85 8.98
C GLU A 190 19.26 -18.38 8.06
N CYS A 191 18.08 -17.74 8.04
CA CYS A 191 16.94 -18.14 7.23
C CYS A 191 17.09 -17.64 5.80
N GLY A 192 17.28 -18.55 4.86
CA GLY A 192 17.41 -18.24 3.43
C GLY A 192 16.23 -17.44 2.87
N GLY A 193 16.53 -16.29 2.26
CA GLY A 193 15.54 -15.47 1.58
C GLY A 193 14.69 -14.57 2.49
N VAL A 194 14.89 -14.63 3.80
CA VAL A 194 14.38 -13.64 4.76
C VAL A 194 15.36 -12.47 4.83
N ASP A 195 14.84 -11.25 4.73
CA ASP A 195 15.63 -10.02 4.75
C ASP A 195 15.06 -8.95 5.70
N LEU A 196 13.86 -9.17 6.24
CA LEU A 196 13.19 -8.29 7.18
C LEU A 196 13.01 -8.95 8.56
N ILE A 197 12.95 -8.11 9.58
CA ILE A 197 12.60 -8.49 10.94
C ILE A 197 11.55 -7.56 11.51
N ASP A 198 10.50 -8.16 12.07
CA ASP A 198 9.45 -7.46 12.80
C ASP A 198 9.64 -7.60 14.30
N PHE A 199 9.45 -6.49 15.00
CA PHE A 199 9.61 -6.44 16.45
C PHE A 199 8.28 -6.22 17.14
N ASN A 200 7.90 -7.15 18.00
CA ASN A 200 6.80 -6.92 18.92
C ASN A 200 7.22 -5.87 19.95
N SER A 201 6.37 -4.85 20.18
CA SER A 201 6.55 -3.87 21.25
C SER A 201 5.43 -4.01 22.28
N PRO A 202 5.73 -4.12 23.59
CA PRO A 202 7.04 -3.97 24.23
C PRO A 202 7.91 -5.24 24.32
N GLN A 203 7.46 -6.38 23.78
CA GLN A 203 8.06 -7.70 24.04
C GLN A 203 9.54 -7.81 23.60
N HIS A 204 9.87 -7.34 22.40
CA HIS A 204 11.22 -7.34 21.84
C HIS A 204 11.87 -5.97 22.00
N VAL A 205 11.11 -4.91 21.73
CA VAL A 205 11.59 -3.53 21.76
C VAL A 205 10.63 -2.65 22.54
N GLY A 206 11.15 -1.82 23.43
CA GLY A 206 10.34 -0.94 24.27
C GLY A 206 11.20 -0.01 25.11
N GLU A 207 10.61 0.50 26.19
CA GLU A 207 11.33 1.35 27.13
C GLU A 207 12.53 0.61 27.73
N GLY A 208 13.71 1.23 27.67
CA GLY A 208 14.95 0.67 28.17
C GLY A 208 15.67 -0.31 27.23
N THR A 209 15.12 -0.63 26.06
CA THR A 209 15.83 -1.43 25.05
C THR A 209 16.96 -0.64 24.41
N ASP A 210 18.16 -1.22 24.31
CA ASP A 210 19.27 -0.66 23.54
C ASP A 210 19.03 -0.86 22.03
N LEU A 211 18.36 0.11 21.40
CA LEU A 211 18.03 0.06 19.98
C LEU A 211 19.26 0.11 19.06
N GLU A 212 20.39 0.66 19.52
CA GLU A 212 21.63 0.69 18.74
C GLU A 212 22.31 -0.69 18.73
N LEU A 213 22.25 -1.43 19.85
CA LEU A 213 22.58 -2.85 19.87
C LEU A 213 21.70 -3.63 18.89
N VAL A 214 20.38 -3.42 18.90
CA VAL A 214 19.45 -4.13 18.00
C VAL A 214 19.82 -3.91 16.53
N LYS A 215 20.00 -2.66 16.11
CA LYS A 215 20.46 -2.33 14.74
C LYS A 215 21.75 -3.03 14.37
N ARG A 216 22.75 -2.98 15.25
CA ARG A 216 24.05 -3.59 15.00
C ARG A 216 23.95 -5.11 14.83
N GLU A 217 23.13 -5.78 15.62
CA GLU A 217 22.95 -7.22 15.49
C GLU A 217 22.15 -7.59 14.25
N MET A 218 21.18 -6.77 13.82
CA MET A 218 20.52 -6.93 12.53
C MET A 218 21.48 -6.77 11.36
N ASP A 219 22.33 -5.73 11.37
CA ASP A 219 23.33 -5.49 10.32
C ASP A 219 24.30 -6.67 10.20
N LYS A 220 24.75 -7.23 11.33
CA LYS A 220 25.60 -8.43 11.36
C LYS A 220 24.88 -9.67 10.80
N ALA A 221 23.57 -9.77 11.03
CA ALA A 221 22.73 -10.84 10.52
C ALA A 221 22.28 -10.62 9.07
N GLY A 222 22.59 -9.47 8.45
CA GLY A 222 22.15 -9.13 7.09
C GLY A 222 20.67 -8.80 6.97
N LEU A 223 20.02 -8.43 8.08
CA LEU A 223 18.57 -8.15 8.16
C LEU A 223 18.29 -6.64 8.21
N LYS A 224 17.09 -6.25 7.78
CA LYS A 224 16.56 -4.88 7.87
C LYS A 224 15.27 -4.84 8.69
N ALA A 225 14.93 -3.68 9.24
CA ALA A 225 13.72 -3.54 10.03
C ALA A 225 12.49 -3.56 9.11
N GLY A 226 11.54 -4.47 9.34
CA GLY A 226 10.26 -4.54 8.63
C GLY A 226 9.26 -3.60 9.29
N ALA A 227 8.70 -4.03 10.42
CA ALA A 227 7.72 -3.30 11.21
C ALA A 227 7.95 -3.37 12.72
N VAL A 228 7.29 -2.45 13.44
CA VAL A 228 7.04 -2.61 14.88
C VAL A 228 5.59 -3.05 15.07
N CYS A 229 5.39 -4.22 15.64
CA CYS A 229 4.08 -4.82 15.91
C CYS A 229 3.67 -4.49 17.35
N LEU A 230 2.72 -3.58 17.54
CA LEU A 230 2.26 -3.17 18.86
C LEU A 230 1.43 -4.29 19.51
N ARG A 231 1.72 -4.56 20.79
CA ARG A 231 1.00 -5.47 21.66
C ARG A 231 0.58 -4.71 22.91
N TYR A 232 -0.72 -4.47 23.06
CA TYR A 232 -1.25 -3.85 24.27
C TYR A 232 -1.05 -4.78 25.49
N PRO A 233 -0.79 -4.22 26.68
CA PRO A 233 -0.65 -5.01 27.91
C PRO A 233 -2.01 -5.55 28.38
N LYS A 234 -1.98 -6.70 29.08
CA LYS A 234 -3.21 -7.35 29.62
C LYS A 234 -3.97 -6.49 30.64
N THR A 235 -3.38 -5.43 31.18
CA THR A 235 -4.10 -4.44 31.99
C THR A 235 -5.22 -3.75 31.21
N MET A 236 -5.17 -3.77 29.88
CA MET A 236 -6.18 -3.23 28.96
C MET A 236 -7.23 -4.26 28.51
N ILE A 237 -7.44 -5.35 29.27
CA ILE A 237 -8.37 -6.46 28.91
C ILE A 237 -9.82 -6.02 28.62
N ARG A 238 -10.22 -4.79 28.99
CA ARG A 238 -11.55 -4.22 28.74
C ARG A 238 -11.57 -3.23 27.56
N GLY A 239 -10.59 -3.29 26.67
CA GLY A 239 -10.36 -2.33 25.57
C GLY A 239 -9.01 -1.63 25.72
N ALA A 240 -8.31 -1.40 24.62
CA ALA A 240 -7.15 -0.52 24.59
C ALA A 240 -7.59 0.89 24.20
N MET A 241 -7.70 1.17 22.89
CA MET A 241 -8.25 2.43 22.37
C MET A 241 -9.70 2.65 22.79
N THR A 242 -10.42 1.57 23.04
CA THR A 242 -11.85 1.57 23.38
C THR A 242 -12.15 1.45 24.88
N ASN A 243 -11.12 1.37 25.74
CA ASN A 243 -11.28 1.13 27.18
C ASN A 243 -12.31 2.09 27.81
N PRO A 244 -13.18 1.65 28.74
CA PRO A 244 -14.05 2.56 29.48
C PRO A 244 -13.29 3.61 30.31
N ASP A 245 -12.09 3.27 30.80
CA ASP A 245 -11.24 4.17 31.57
C ASP A 245 -10.47 5.14 30.64
N PRO A 246 -10.70 6.47 30.75
CA PRO A 246 -9.99 7.46 29.94
C PRO A 246 -8.47 7.42 30.12
N GLU A 247 -7.95 7.10 31.31
CA GLU A 247 -6.50 7.04 31.55
C GLU A 247 -5.87 5.90 30.77
N LEU A 248 -6.52 4.73 30.75
CA LEU A 248 -6.06 3.58 29.96
C LEU A 248 -6.17 3.82 28.45
N ARG A 249 -7.17 4.59 27.99
CA ARG A 249 -7.24 4.99 26.57
C ARG A 249 -6.08 5.92 26.19
N SER A 250 -5.80 6.93 27.01
CA SER A 250 -4.64 7.81 26.79
C SER A 250 -3.33 7.04 26.82
N GLU A 251 -3.21 6.04 27.69
CA GLU A 251 -2.05 5.15 27.73
C GLU A 251 -1.94 4.29 26.46
N ALA A 252 -3.05 3.75 25.94
CA ALA A 252 -3.05 3.00 24.67
C ALA A 252 -2.54 3.86 23.51
N VAL A 253 -3.03 5.10 23.40
CA VAL A 253 -2.56 6.09 22.41
C VAL A 253 -1.07 6.38 22.59
N ARG A 254 -0.61 6.56 23.84
CA ARG A 254 0.81 6.78 24.14
C ARG A 254 1.68 5.60 23.70
N LEU A 255 1.28 4.37 23.99
CA LEU A 255 2.00 3.16 23.57
C LEU A 255 2.09 3.05 22.04
N THR A 256 1.02 3.40 21.32
CA THR A 256 1.06 3.44 19.85
C THR A 256 2.04 4.50 19.33
N LYS A 257 2.04 5.70 19.93
CA LYS A 257 3.01 6.76 19.59
C LYS A 257 4.45 6.34 19.90
N ASP A 258 4.68 5.66 21.02
CA ASP A 258 6.00 5.11 21.37
C ASP A 258 6.45 4.06 20.36
N ALA A 259 5.56 3.18 19.88
CA ALA A 259 5.86 2.26 18.79
C ALA A 259 6.22 3.00 17.49
N CYS A 260 5.53 4.10 17.14
CA CYS A 260 5.91 4.96 16.01
C CYS A 260 7.31 5.57 16.17
N ARG A 261 7.69 5.99 17.38
CA ARG A 261 9.03 6.51 17.66
C ARG A 261 10.10 5.42 17.49
N ILE A 262 9.86 4.23 18.04
CA ILE A 262 10.77 3.08 17.90
C ILE A 262 10.92 2.69 16.43
N ALA A 263 9.81 2.62 15.68
CA ALA A 263 9.80 2.31 14.25
C ALA A 263 10.70 3.27 13.46
N LYS A 264 10.60 4.59 13.73
CA LYS A 264 11.48 5.60 13.10
C LYS A 264 12.95 5.37 13.44
N VAL A 265 13.26 5.08 14.71
CA VAL A 265 14.64 4.86 15.15
C VAL A 265 15.23 3.65 14.45
N LEU A 266 14.50 2.54 14.38
CA LEU A 266 14.94 1.29 13.74
C LEU A 266 14.92 1.36 12.20
N GLY A 267 14.22 2.33 11.61
CA GLY A 267 14.04 2.44 10.16
C GLY A 267 12.99 1.49 9.60
N CYS A 268 11.99 1.10 10.41
CA CYS A 268 10.86 0.29 9.99
C CYS A 268 10.01 1.03 8.94
N THR A 269 9.34 0.25 8.10
CA THR A 269 8.44 0.76 7.05
C THR A 269 7.07 1.16 7.60
N GLU A 270 6.64 0.53 8.70
CA GLU A 270 5.32 0.72 9.29
C GLU A 270 5.27 0.33 10.78
N VAL A 271 4.20 0.74 11.45
CA VAL A 271 3.75 0.22 12.74
C VAL A 271 2.49 -0.59 12.50
N VAL A 272 2.51 -1.87 12.89
CA VAL A 272 1.34 -2.75 12.83
C VAL A 272 0.66 -2.77 14.20
N VAL A 273 -0.60 -2.38 14.25
CA VAL A 273 -1.40 -2.35 15.47
C VAL A 273 -2.36 -3.52 15.47
N TRP A 274 -2.11 -4.49 16.34
CA TRP A 274 -3.07 -5.54 16.65
C TRP A 274 -3.93 -5.11 17.84
N SER A 275 -5.22 -4.92 17.57
CA SER A 275 -6.18 -4.32 18.52
C SER A 275 -6.69 -5.29 19.59
N ALA A 276 -5.82 -6.19 20.08
CA ALA A 276 -6.10 -7.39 20.88
C ALA A 276 -7.31 -7.37 21.85
N TYR A 277 -7.60 -6.23 22.47
CA TYR A 277 -8.64 -6.06 23.49
C TYR A 277 -9.82 -5.16 23.06
N ASP A 278 -9.75 -4.51 21.89
CA ASP A 278 -10.76 -3.56 21.42
C ASP A 278 -11.98 -4.28 20.84
N GLY A 279 -12.93 -4.59 21.71
CA GLY A 279 -14.15 -5.30 21.36
C GLY A 279 -15.03 -5.59 22.55
N TYR A 280 -15.74 -6.71 22.49
CA TYR A 280 -16.68 -7.15 23.52
C TYR A 280 -16.89 -8.66 23.51
N ASP A 281 -17.33 -9.21 24.64
CA ASP A 281 -17.52 -10.67 24.79
C ASP A 281 -18.99 -11.12 24.77
N TYR A 282 -19.91 -10.23 25.14
CA TYR A 282 -21.33 -10.54 25.30
C TYR A 282 -22.21 -9.57 24.50
N THR A 283 -23.35 -10.06 24.04
CA THR A 283 -24.40 -9.20 23.49
C THR A 283 -24.85 -8.18 24.54
N LEU A 284 -25.09 -6.94 24.12
CA LEU A 284 -25.46 -5.80 25.01
C LEU A 284 -24.36 -5.33 25.97
N ALA A 285 -23.10 -5.79 25.83
CA ALA A 285 -22.01 -5.42 26.75
C ALA A 285 -21.47 -3.99 26.58
N CYS A 286 -21.72 -3.34 25.44
CA CYS A 286 -21.13 -2.06 25.09
C CYS A 286 -22.06 -1.22 24.19
N ASP A 287 -21.77 0.08 24.13
CA ASP A 287 -22.34 0.99 23.14
C ASP A 287 -21.43 0.99 21.90
N TYR A 288 -21.94 0.49 20.78
CA TYR A 288 -21.14 0.33 19.56
C TYR A 288 -20.66 1.66 18.98
N GLY A 289 -21.47 2.72 19.09
CA GLY A 289 -21.11 4.04 18.58
C GLY A 289 -19.98 4.67 19.38
N ASP A 290 -20.08 4.62 20.71
CA ASP A 290 -19.05 5.13 21.63
C ASP A 290 -17.71 4.40 21.45
N LEU A 291 -17.74 3.06 21.32
CA LEU A 291 -16.54 2.28 21.03
C LEU A 291 -15.92 2.66 19.66
N TRP A 292 -16.75 2.88 18.63
CA TRP A 292 -16.29 3.25 17.29
C TRP A 292 -15.65 4.66 17.26
N ASP A 293 -16.32 5.62 17.89
CA ASP A 293 -15.82 7.00 17.98
C ASP A 293 -14.48 7.07 18.73
N ARG A 294 -14.31 6.25 19.77
CA ARG A 294 -13.04 6.15 20.52
C ARG A 294 -11.90 5.62 19.66
N VAL A 295 -12.11 4.53 18.92
CA VAL A 295 -11.05 3.95 18.08
C VAL A 295 -10.69 4.91 16.92
N VAL A 296 -11.68 5.58 16.32
CA VAL A 296 -11.46 6.63 15.32
C VAL A 296 -10.63 7.77 15.89
N SER A 297 -11.01 8.29 17.06
CA SER A 297 -10.31 9.40 17.71
C SER A 297 -8.88 9.03 18.10
N GLY A 298 -8.67 7.83 18.65
CA GLY A 298 -7.36 7.34 19.06
C GLY A 298 -6.40 7.24 17.87
N PHE A 299 -6.82 6.64 16.76
CA PHE A 299 -5.98 6.54 15.56
C PHE A 299 -5.75 7.90 14.89
N LYS A 300 -6.73 8.81 14.87
CA LYS A 300 -6.52 10.19 14.40
C LYS A 300 -5.39 10.87 15.18
N GLU A 301 -5.41 10.78 16.50
CA GLU A 301 -4.39 11.41 17.35
C GLU A 301 -2.99 10.85 17.09
N VAL A 302 -2.85 9.52 16.93
CA VAL A 302 -1.56 8.89 16.58
C VAL A 302 -1.09 9.36 15.20
N CYS A 303 -1.96 9.32 14.21
CA CYS A 303 -1.61 9.67 12.83
C CYS A 303 -1.26 11.16 12.67
N ASP A 304 -1.93 12.05 13.40
CA ASP A 304 -1.67 13.48 13.41
C ASP A 304 -0.31 13.83 14.05
N GLU A 305 0.12 13.07 15.07
CA GLU A 305 1.45 13.24 15.69
C GLU A 305 2.59 12.64 14.85
N HIS A 306 2.30 11.58 14.10
CA HIS A 306 3.28 10.85 13.28
C HIS A 306 2.89 10.77 11.79
N PRO A 307 2.73 11.91 11.08
CA PRO A 307 2.23 11.94 9.70
C PRO A 307 3.13 11.25 8.67
N ASP A 308 4.39 11.00 9.04
CA ASP A 308 5.42 10.33 8.26
C ASP A 308 5.53 8.81 8.53
N VAL A 309 4.79 8.29 9.51
CA VAL A 309 4.76 6.85 9.84
C VAL A 309 3.47 6.25 9.34
N LYS A 310 3.57 5.14 8.62
CA LYS A 310 2.43 4.28 8.30
C LYS A 310 1.95 3.59 9.57
N VAL A 311 0.74 3.91 10.01
CA VAL A 311 0.05 3.21 11.08
C VAL A 311 -0.95 2.26 10.44
N SER A 312 -0.73 0.98 10.64
CA SER A 312 -1.43 -0.09 9.94
C SER A 312 -2.25 -0.91 10.93
N LEU A 313 -3.56 -1.00 10.74
CA LEU A 313 -4.41 -1.86 11.54
C LEU A 313 -4.35 -3.30 11.01
N GLU A 314 -4.02 -4.23 11.89
CA GLU A 314 -4.19 -5.67 11.70
C GLU A 314 -5.53 -6.07 12.34
N TYR A 315 -6.59 -6.13 11.54
CA TYR A 315 -7.91 -6.50 12.04
C TYR A 315 -8.00 -8.01 12.28
N LYS A 316 -8.87 -8.42 13.20
CA LYS A 316 -9.13 -9.83 13.52
C LYS A 316 -10.60 -9.99 13.89
N PRO A 317 -11.32 -11.05 13.47
CA PRO A 317 -12.74 -11.21 13.78
C PRO A 317 -13.00 -11.62 15.24
N THR A 318 -12.14 -12.48 15.80
CA THR A 318 -12.30 -13.10 17.12
C THR A 318 -10.96 -13.62 17.63
N ASP A 319 -10.82 -13.68 18.95
CA ASP A 319 -9.63 -14.18 19.65
C ASP A 319 -10.01 -14.77 21.02
N GLU A 320 -9.05 -15.37 21.72
CA GLU A 320 -9.23 -15.75 23.12
C GLU A 320 -9.36 -14.56 24.07
N ASN A 321 -8.72 -13.44 23.72
CA ASN A 321 -8.74 -12.20 24.52
C ASN A 321 -9.98 -11.34 24.27
N THR A 322 -10.59 -11.45 23.08
CA THR A 322 -11.75 -10.67 22.65
C THR A 322 -12.64 -11.51 21.73
N ARG A 323 -13.88 -11.82 22.14
CA ARG A 323 -14.76 -12.67 21.31
C ARG A 323 -15.28 -11.97 20.06
N PHE A 324 -15.57 -10.68 20.15
CA PHE A 324 -16.03 -9.87 19.03
C PHE A 324 -15.24 -8.58 18.97
N PHE A 325 -14.33 -8.47 18.00
CA PHE A 325 -13.62 -7.22 17.75
C PHE A 325 -14.56 -6.18 17.16
N ILE A 326 -14.31 -4.92 17.48
CA ILE A 326 -15.08 -3.82 16.89
C ILE A 326 -14.80 -3.65 15.38
N VAL A 327 -13.61 -4.07 14.92
CA VAL A 327 -13.23 -4.14 13.51
C VAL A 327 -12.99 -5.61 13.11
N PRO A 328 -14.04 -6.37 12.76
CA PRO A 328 -13.92 -7.81 12.59
C PRO A 328 -13.62 -8.26 11.14
N SER A 329 -13.61 -7.36 10.17
CA SER A 329 -13.60 -7.69 8.74
C SER A 329 -12.90 -6.63 7.91
N THR A 330 -12.54 -6.96 6.67
CA THR A 330 -11.98 -6.00 5.70
C THR A 330 -12.95 -4.84 5.46
N GLY A 331 -14.25 -5.12 5.38
CA GLY A 331 -15.27 -4.09 5.18
C GLY A 331 -15.33 -3.09 6.33
N ALA A 332 -15.30 -3.57 7.58
CA ALA A 332 -15.22 -2.70 8.76
C ALA A 332 -13.90 -1.93 8.80
N ALA A 333 -12.79 -2.58 8.48
CA ALA A 333 -11.46 -1.96 8.49
C ALA A 333 -11.36 -0.82 7.47
N LEU A 334 -11.92 -0.98 6.26
CA LEU A 334 -11.99 0.08 5.26
C LEU A 334 -12.91 1.24 5.66
N ASN A 335 -14.01 0.96 6.37
CA ASN A 335 -14.82 2.03 6.96
C ASN A 335 -14.05 2.80 8.01
N LEU A 336 -13.30 2.11 8.89
CA LEU A 336 -12.43 2.78 9.85
C LEU A 336 -11.39 3.65 9.14
N CYS A 337 -10.77 3.17 8.05
CA CYS A 337 -9.84 3.99 7.28
C CYS A 337 -10.48 5.29 6.75
N ARG A 338 -11.75 5.23 6.32
CA ARG A 338 -12.51 6.41 5.86
C ARG A 338 -12.84 7.36 7.00
N ASP A 339 -13.19 6.84 8.18
CA ASP A 339 -13.57 7.68 9.31
C ASP A 339 -12.35 8.30 10.01
N VAL A 340 -11.22 7.58 10.05
CA VAL A 340 -9.93 8.12 10.48
C VAL A 340 -9.44 9.20 9.51
N ASP A 341 -9.65 9.00 8.21
CA ASP A 341 -9.39 9.98 7.15
C ASP A 341 -7.97 10.57 7.21
N ARG A 342 -6.98 9.68 7.22
CA ARG A 342 -5.56 10.04 7.16
C ARG A 342 -4.82 9.21 6.13
N ASP A 343 -3.95 9.85 5.36
CA ASP A 343 -3.17 9.20 4.30
C ASP A 343 -2.22 8.13 4.86
N ASN A 344 -1.69 8.36 6.07
CA ASN A 344 -0.77 7.46 6.75
C ASN A 344 -1.45 6.41 7.64
N PHE A 345 -2.79 6.29 7.59
CA PHE A 345 -3.54 5.19 8.21
C PHE A 345 -4.02 4.19 7.15
N GLY A 346 -3.72 2.92 7.36
CA GLY A 346 -4.00 1.82 6.44
C GLY A 346 -4.12 0.48 7.15
N LEU A 347 -3.95 -0.59 6.38
CA LEU A 347 -4.22 -1.97 6.79
C LEU A 347 -3.01 -2.87 6.52
N THR A 348 -2.77 -3.76 7.47
CA THR A 348 -1.94 -4.94 7.30
C THR A 348 -2.89 -6.11 7.24
N LEU A 349 -3.00 -6.74 6.07
CA LEU A 349 -3.92 -7.85 5.89
C LEU A 349 -3.25 -9.16 6.28
N ASP A 350 -3.80 -9.80 7.30
CA ASP A 350 -3.45 -11.17 7.66
C ASP A 350 -4.35 -12.17 6.90
N PHE A 351 -3.72 -13.11 6.21
CA PHE A 351 -4.40 -14.11 5.40
C PHE A 351 -5.29 -15.04 6.25
N GLY A 352 -4.80 -15.48 7.41
CA GLY A 352 -5.52 -16.31 8.36
C GLY A 352 -6.71 -15.56 8.96
N HIS A 353 -6.57 -14.28 9.30
CA HIS A 353 -7.67 -13.47 9.81
C HIS A 353 -8.78 -13.29 8.77
N CYS A 354 -8.44 -13.16 7.49
CA CYS A 354 -9.42 -13.19 6.40
C CYS A 354 -10.19 -14.51 6.39
N LEU A 355 -9.49 -15.64 6.47
CA LEU A 355 -10.12 -16.98 6.53
C LEU A 355 -11.02 -17.13 7.77
N MET A 356 -10.56 -16.66 8.93
CA MET A 356 -11.33 -16.67 10.18
C MET A 356 -12.60 -15.83 10.09
N ALA A 357 -12.56 -14.73 9.34
CA ALA A 357 -13.71 -13.85 9.11
C ALA A 357 -14.70 -14.41 8.07
N GLY A 358 -14.37 -15.55 7.45
CA GLY A 358 -15.16 -16.14 6.36
C GLY A 358 -15.01 -15.36 5.05
N GLU A 359 -13.94 -14.60 4.89
CA GLU A 359 -13.65 -13.81 3.68
C GLU A 359 -12.86 -14.64 2.67
N ASN A 360 -12.97 -14.29 1.38
CA ASN A 360 -11.95 -14.67 0.39
C ASN A 360 -10.76 -13.70 0.55
N PRO A 361 -9.57 -14.16 0.96
CA PRO A 361 -8.44 -13.26 1.22
C PRO A 361 -8.03 -12.44 -0.01
N ALA A 362 -8.13 -13.00 -1.22
CA ALA A 362 -7.76 -12.30 -2.44
C ALA A 362 -8.72 -11.14 -2.73
N GLN A 363 -10.02 -11.33 -2.47
CA GLN A 363 -10.99 -10.25 -2.55
C GLN A 363 -10.70 -9.16 -1.50
N SER A 364 -10.33 -9.55 -0.28
CA SER A 364 -9.93 -8.62 0.80
C SER A 364 -8.70 -7.79 0.40
N ALA A 365 -7.66 -8.43 -0.15
CA ALA A 365 -6.49 -7.75 -0.72
C ALA A 365 -6.88 -6.81 -1.85
N PHE A 366 -7.76 -7.23 -2.75
CA PHE A 366 -8.21 -6.38 -3.85
C PHE A 366 -8.90 -5.13 -3.31
N MET A 367 -9.80 -5.26 -2.34
CA MET A 367 -10.51 -4.11 -1.76
C MET A 367 -9.56 -3.14 -1.05
N ALA A 368 -8.61 -3.64 -0.26
CA ALA A 368 -7.64 -2.80 0.44
C ALA A 368 -6.64 -2.11 -0.51
N ALA A 369 -6.09 -2.86 -1.47
CA ALA A 369 -5.18 -2.32 -2.48
C ALA A 369 -5.89 -1.31 -3.37
N ARG A 370 -7.14 -1.60 -3.76
CA ARG A 370 -8.01 -0.70 -4.52
C ARG A 370 -8.20 0.64 -3.82
N GLU A 371 -8.27 0.71 -2.49
CA GLU A 371 -8.44 1.97 -1.75
C GLU A 371 -7.09 2.65 -1.41
N GLY A 372 -5.96 2.09 -1.85
CA GLY A 372 -4.63 2.58 -1.49
C GLY A 372 -4.29 2.38 -0.01
N LYS A 373 -5.00 1.46 0.67
CA LYS A 373 -4.91 1.23 2.12
C LYS A 373 -4.17 -0.07 2.49
N LEU A 374 -3.69 -0.85 1.52
CA LEU A 374 -2.87 -2.03 1.78
C LEU A 374 -1.40 -1.62 2.00
N PHE A 375 -0.96 -1.57 3.25
CA PHE A 375 0.41 -1.18 3.61
C PHE A 375 1.35 -2.38 3.78
N GLY A 376 0.83 -3.43 4.41
CA GLY A 376 1.54 -4.67 4.73
C GLY A 376 0.67 -5.91 4.48
N ILE A 377 1.30 -7.08 4.43
CA ILE A 377 0.61 -8.37 4.49
C ILE A 377 1.26 -9.30 5.51
N GLN A 378 0.43 -10.07 6.20
CA GLN A 378 0.85 -11.18 7.04
C GLN A 378 0.31 -12.48 6.43
N LEU A 379 1.20 -13.42 6.17
CA LEU A 379 0.93 -14.64 5.42
C LEU A 379 1.09 -15.85 6.32
N ASN A 380 0.05 -16.66 6.34
CA ASN A 380 -0.04 -17.93 7.02
C ASN A 380 -1.15 -18.75 6.35
N ASP A 381 -1.48 -19.89 6.92
CA ASP A 381 -2.61 -20.70 6.53
C ASP A 381 -3.22 -21.36 7.77
N GLY A 382 -4.35 -22.03 7.61
CA GLY A 382 -5.01 -22.70 8.73
C GLY A 382 -6.35 -23.26 8.34
N TYR A 383 -6.90 -24.14 9.17
CA TYR A 383 -8.25 -24.65 8.96
C TYR A 383 -9.26 -23.65 9.49
N SER A 384 -10.21 -23.24 8.63
CA SER A 384 -11.28 -22.32 9.00
C SER A 384 -12.14 -22.88 10.13
N ARG A 385 -11.83 -22.47 11.36
CA ARG A 385 -12.60 -22.76 12.58
C ARG A 385 -12.82 -21.44 13.31
N LEU A 386 -14.02 -21.26 13.86
CA LEU A 386 -14.32 -20.06 14.65
C LEU A 386 -13.32 -19.95 15.80
N ALA A 387 -12.70 -18.78 15.93
CA ALA A 387 -11.73 -18.43 16.98
C ALA A 387 -10.44 -19.27 17.02
N ALA A 388 -10.04 -19.89 15.91
CA ALA A 388 -8.74 -20.55 15.80
C ALA A 388 -7.84 -19.81 14.81
N GLU A 389 -6.69 -19.37 15.29
CA GLU A 389 -5.55 -18.97 14.47
C GLU A 389 -4.54 -20.12 14.54
N ASP A 390 -4.39 -20.86 13.44
CA ASP A 390 -3.48 -22.01 13.42
C ASP A 390 -2.03 -21.59 13.09
N GLY A 391 -1.87 -20.47 12.37
CA GLY A 391 -0.62 -19.97 11.77
C GLY A 391 0.25 -21.06 11.15
N MET A 392 -0.35 -21.88 10.29
CA MET A 392 0.36 -22.87 9.49
C MET A 392 1.12 -22.19 8.34
N MET A 393 2.03 -22.94 7.72
CA MET A 393 2.78 -22.49 6.54
C MET A 393 1.87 -21.99 5.41
N PHE A 394 2.24 -20.88 4.78
CA PHE A 394 1.46 -20.27 3.69
C PHE A 394 1.21 -21.26 2.54
N GLY A 395 -0.05 -21.34 2.10
CA GLY A 395 -0.50 -22.20 0.99
C GLY A 395 -0.41 -23.71 1.26
N SER A 396 -0.29 -24.14 2.51
CA SER A 396 -0.23 -25.55 2.88
C SER A 396 -1.59 -26.23 3.00
N VAL A 397 -2.63 -25.48 3.36
CA VAL A 397 -4.02 -25.96 3.49
C VAL A 397 -4.86 -25.47 2.32
N HIS A 398 -4.68 -24.20 1.91
CA HIS A 398 -5.47 -23.54 0.88
C HIS A 398 -4.62 -23.01 -0.29
N PRO A 399 -3.93 -23.88 -1.06
CA PRO A 399 -2.99 -23.46 -2.09
C PRO A 399 -3.60 -22.61 -3.19
N LEU A 400 -4.86 -22.87 -3.59
CA LEU A 400 -5.54 -22.08 -4.63
C LEU A 400 -5.95 -20.68 -4.15
N MET A 401 -6.39 -20.53 -2.89
CA MET A 401 -6.71 -19.21 -2.34
C MET A 401 -5.43 -18.39 -2.10
N ALA A 402 -4.35 -19.04 -1.64
CA ALA A 402 -3.03 -18.41 -1.54
C ALA A 402 -2.52 -17.92 -2.90
N LEU A 403 -2.68 -18.74 -3.96
CA LEU A 403 -2.32 -18.32 -5.31
C LEU A 403 -3.20 -17.18 -5.83
N GLU A 404 -4.51 -17.25 -5.60
CA GLU A 404 -5.44 -16.16 -5.96
C GLU A 404 -5.06 -14.85 -5.26
N PHE A 405 -4.66 -14.91 -3.99
CA PHE A 405 -4.16 -13.76 -3.24
C PHE A 405 -2.92 -13.16 -3.89
N VAL A 406 -1.93 -14.00 -4.25
CA VAL A 406 -0.71 -13.55 -4.94
C VAL A 406 -1.02 -12.94 -6.32
N LEU A 407 -1.98 -13.48 -7.07
CA LEU A 407 -2.44 -12.89 -8.33
C LEU A 407 -2.98 -11.46 -8.15
N VAL A 408 -3.72 -11.22 -7.07
CA VAL A 408 -4.20 -9.86 -6.74
C VAL A 408 -3.05 -8.94 -6.35
N LEU A 409 -2.09 -9.41 -5.54
CA LEU A 409 -0.89 -8.62 -5.24
C LEU A 409 -0.12 -8.23 -6.52
N ARG A 410 0.01 -9.16 -7.47
CA ARG A 410 0.61 -8.90 -8.78
C ARG A 410 -0.17 -7.88 -9.60
N GLN A 411 -1.51 -7.96 -9.59
CA GLN A 411 -2.38 -7.00 -10.29
C GLN A 411 -2.11 -5.56 -9.85
N PHE A 412 -1.83 -5.35 -8.56
CA PHE A 412 -1.49 -4.03 -8.01
C PHE A 412 0.01 -3.75 -7.96
N ASN A 413 0.86 -4.63 -8.50
CA ASN A 413 2.32 -4.57 -8.37
C ASN A 413 2.75 -4.24 -6.93
N TYR A 414 2.22 -4.99 -5.97
CA TYR A 414 2.60 -4.85 -4.58
C TYR A 414 4.08 -5.22 -4.42
N GLN A 415 4.87 -4.28 -3.88
CA GLN A 415 6.31 -4.44 -3.64
C GLN A 415 6.65 -4.12 -2.17
N GLY A 416 5.64 -4.30 -1.31
CA GLY A 416 5.71 -3.95 0.09
C GLY A 416 6.29 -5.05 0.96
N HIS A 417 5.98 -4.95 2.24
CA HIS A 417 6.40 -5.85 3.29
C HIS A 417 5.60 -7.16 3.25
N VAL A 418 6.28 -8.31 3.18
CA VAL A 418 5.66 -9.65 3.26
C VAL A 418 6.15 -10.32 4.53
N TYR A 419 5.29 -10.44 5.54
CA TYR A 419 5.64 -11.09 6.80
C TYR A 419 4.95 -12.45 6.90
N PHE A 420 5.68 -13.49 7.29
CA PHE A 420 5.08 -14.80 7.57
C PHE A 420 4.74 -14.91 9.06
N ASP A 421 3.44 -14.75 9.40
CA ASP A 421 2.97 -14.88 10.78
C ASP A 421 2.56 -16.32 11.10
N THR A 422 3.56 -17.19 11.23
CA THR A 422 3.38 -18.62 11.43
C THR A 422 3.92 -19.11 12.77
N PHE A 423 3.41 -20.25 13.25
CA PHE A 423 3.77 -20.86 14.54
C PHE A 423 4.40 -22.27 14.35
N PRO A 424 5.64 -22.38 13.85
CA PRO A 424 6.34 -23.65 13.67
C PRO A 424 6.82 -24.24 15.01
N HIS A 425 5.88 -24.64 15.87
CA HIS A 425 6.18 -25.20 17.19
C HIS A 425 6.86 -26.56 17.11
N ASN A 426 6.46 -27.38 16.13
CA ASN A 426 6.99 -28.74 15.95
C ASN A 426 7.99 -28.82 14.80
N GLU A 427 7.94 -27.89 13.86
CA GLU A 427 8.81 -27.80 12.68
C GLU A 427 10.11 -27.06 13.01
N ASP A 428 11.12 -27.19 12.16
CA ASP A 428 12.29 -26.30 12.26
C ASP A 428 11.87 -24.89 11.80
N PRO A 429 11.91 -23.86 12.66
CA PRO A 429 11.47 -22.51 12.30
C PRO A 429 12.29 -21.90 11.15
N LYS A 430 13.54 -22.31 10.97
CA LYS A 430 14.36 -21.83 9.85
C LYS A 430 13.86 -22.38 8.52
N LEU A 431 13.71 -23.70 8.43
CA LEU A 431 13.27 -24.35 7.21
C LEU A 431 11.83 -23.98 6.86
N GLU A 432 11.01 -23.72 7.87
CA GLU A 432 9.64 -23.24 7.69
C GLU A 432 9.61 -21.84 7.04
N ALA A 433 10.41 -20.90 7.55
CA ALA A 433 10.53 -19.57 6.97
C ALA A 433 11.03 -19.61 5.53
N GLU A 434 12.08 -20.40 5.25
CA GLU A 434 12.62 -20.61 3.91
C GLU A 434 11.56 -21.15 2.94
N ARG A 435 10.83 -22.19 3.35
CA ARG A 435 9.76 -22.78 2.54
C ARG A 435 8.68 -21.76 2.21
N ASN A 436 8.28 -20.92 3.15
CA ASN A 436 7.26 -19.90 2.91
C ASN A 436 7.72 -18.87 1.87
N VAL A 437 8.97 -18.41 1.95
CA VAL A 437 9.57 -17.52 0.94
C VAL A 437 9.54 -18.19 -0.45
N GLU A 438 9.97 -19.45 -0.54
CA GLU A 438 9.98 -20.22 -1.79
C GLU A 438 8.58 -20.38 -2.37
N VAL A 439 7.57 -20.69 -1.53
CA VAL A 439 6.18 -20.85 -1.95
C VAL A 439 5.63 -19.55 -2.51
N PHE A 440 5.84 -18.43 -1.82
CA PHE A 440 5.39 -17.13 -2.32
C PHE A 440 6.02 -16.79 -3.67
N LYS A 441 7.35 -16.92 -3.80
CA LYS A 441 8.06 -16.64 -5.05
C LYS A 441 7.59 -17.53 -6.20
N ARG A 442 7.35 -18.82 -5.93
CA ARG A 442 6.80 -19.75 -6.92
C ARG A 442 5.39 -19.36 -7.35
N MET A 443 4.52 -18.98 -6.42
CA MET A 443 3.17 -18.49 -6.74
C MET A 443 3.22 -17.19 -7.54
N TRP A 444 4.18 -16.31 -7.26
CA TRP A 444 4.39 -15.09 -8.03
C TRP A 444 4.74 -15.39 -9.50
N GLU A 445 5.63 -16.34 -9.74
CA GLU A 445 5.99 -16.79 -11.09
C GLU A 445 4.86 -17.54 -11.80
N TRP A 446 4.14 -18.41 -11.09
CA TRP A 446 2.92 -19.03 -11.64
C TRP A 446 1.91 -17.97 -12.06
N GLY A 447 1.76 -16.90 -11.28
CA GLY A 447 0.89 -15.79 -11.66
C GLY A 447 1.28 -15.14 -12.98
N ARG A 448 2.58 -14.93 -13.21
CA ARG A 448 3.10 -14.44 -14.51
C ARG A 448 2.75 -15.38 -15.65
N GLU A 449 2.95 -16.68 -15.47
CA GLU A 449 2.64 -17.68 -16.50
C GLU A 449 1.12 -17.73 -16.81
N MET A 450 0.26 -17.65 -15.78
CA MET A 450 -1.19 -17.61 -15.94
C MET A 450 -1.66 -16.36 -16.71
N GLU A 451 -1.04 -15.21 -16.43
CA GLU A 451 -1.27 -13.96 -17.15
C GLU A 451 -0.90 -14.09 -18.64
N GLU A 452 0.25 -14.69 -18.96
CA GLU A 452 0.71 -14.96 -20.32
C GLU A 452 -0.25 -15.91 -21.07
N ARG A 453 -0.86 -16.85 -20.34
CA ARG A 453 -1.88 -17.79 -20.85
C ARG A 453 -3.29 -17.19 -20.94
N GLY A 454 -3.45 -15.91 -20.58
CA GLY A 454 -4.70 -15.16 -20.75
C GLY A 454 -5.75 -15.43 -19.69
N ILE A 455 -5.35 -15.74 -18.45
CA ILE A 455 -6.28 -15.98 -17.32
C ILE A 455 -7.25 -14.81 -17.11
N GLU A 456 -6.81 -13.57 -17.30
CA GLU A 456 -7.66 -12.37 -17.17
C GLU A 456 -8.79 -12.31 -18.22
N GLY A 457 -8.55 -12.85 -19.41
CA GLY A 457 -9.61 -13.02 -20.40
C GLY A 457 -10.65 -14.05 -19.96
N ALA A 458 -10.21 -15.14 -19.34
CA ALA A 458 -11.10 -16.18 -18.83
C ALA A 458 -11.93 -15.67 -17.63
N LYS A 459 -11.28 -14.99 -16.66
CA LYS A 459 -11.92 -14.36 -15.51
C LYS A 459 -12.98 -13.33 -15.92
N ARG A 460 -12.68 -12.44 -16.87
CA ARG A 460 -13.65 -11.43 -17.38
C ARG A 460 -14.92 -12.03 -17.97
N ASN A 461 -14.81 -13.22 -18.56
CA ASN A 461 -15.96 -13.94 -19.12
C ASN A 461 -16.60 -14.93 -18.14
N MET A 462 -16.09 -15.01 -16.90
CA MET A 462 -16.46 -16.02 -15.90
C MET A 462 -16.35 -17.46 -16.45
N ASP A 463 -15.40 -17.70 -17.36
CA ASP A 463 -15.15 -19.03 -17.93
C ASP A 463 -14.30 -19.86 -16.96
N VAL A 464 -14.98 -20.40 -15.94
CA VAL A 464 -14.34 -21.19 -14.87
C VAL A 464 -13.59 -22.39 -15.44
N MET A 465 -14.12 -23.05 -16.48
CA MET A 465 -13.45 -24.21 -17.07
C MET A 465 -12.11 -23.83 -17.70
N LYS A 466 -12.05 -22.69 -18.40
CA LYS A 466 -10.79 -22.18 -18.94
C LYS A 466 -9.84 -21.69 -17.85
N VAL A 467 -10.34 -21.06 -16.78
CA VAL A 467 -9.52 -20.68 -15.62
C VAL A 467 -8.89 -21.92 -15.01
N MET A 468 -9.68 -22.95 -14.69
CA MET A 468 -9.18 -24.17 -14.08
C MET A 468 -8.19 -24.90 -14.98
N LYS A 469 -8.44 -24.95 -16.30
CA LYS A 469 -7.47 -25.51 -17.25
C LYS A 469 -6.12 -24.78 -17.20
N ILE A 470 -6.11 -23.45 -17.13
CA ILE A 470 -4.87 -22.67 -17.00
C ILE A 470 -4.19 -22.98 -15.66
N VAL A 471 -4.96 -23.04 -14.57
CA VAL A 471 -4.46 -23.38 -13.23
C VAL A 471 -3.78 -24.74 -13.23
N ASP A 472 -4.44 -25.77 -13.77
CA ASP A 472 -3.93 -27.13 -13.82
C ASP A 472 -2.64 -27.23 -14.63
N GLU A 473 -2.61 -26.60 -15.80
CA GLU A 473 -1.43 -26.62 -16.68
C GLU A 473 -0.21 -25.94 -16.05
N VAL A 474 -0.40 -24.92 -15.23
CA VAL A 474 0.69 -24.16 -14.57
C VAL A 474 1.13 -24.84 -13.27
N MET A 475 0.19 -25.27 -12.43
CA MET A 475 0.52 -25.84 -11.11
C MET A 475 0.97 -27.29 -11.17
N TYR A 476 0.37 -28.09 -12.07
CA TYR A 476 0.60 -29.54 -12.13
C TYR A 476 1.25 -29.98 -13.44
N GLY A 477 1.46 -29.04 -14.37
CA GLY A 477 1.97 -29.32 -15.71
C GLY A 477 0.88 -29.82 -16.66
N LYS A 478 1.22 -29.97 -17.94
CA LYS A 478 0.33 -30.63 -18.91
C LYS A 478 0.29 -32.12 -18.57
N GLY A 479 -0.83 -32.60 -18.03
CA GLY A 479 -1.11 -34.03 -17.97
C GLY A 479 -0.87 -34.65 -19.35
N GLY A 480 -0.03 -35.68 -19.40
CA GLY A 480 0.28 -36.44 -20.61
C GLY A 480 -0.89 -37.25 -21.14
#